data_AF-A0A556N7W2-F1
#
_entry.id   AF-A0A556N7W2-F1
#
_cell.length_a   1.000
_cell.length_b   1.000
_cell.length_c   1.000
_cell.angle_alpha   90.00
_cell.angle_beta   90.00
_cell.angle_gamma   90.00
#
_symmetry.space_group_name_H-M   'P 1'
#
loop_
_entity.id
_entity.type
_entity.pdbx_description
1 polymer ?
#
loop_
_entity_poly.entity_id
_entity_poly.type
_entity_poly.pdbx_seq_one_letter_code
_entity_poly.pdbx_strand_id
1 'polypeptide(L)'
;MKFVLYSLAVVSMLASCGNPAVPGSGTGPEGNVAVDETEPVRLSAADLFNGEKVRLFLYQNPKANQESNKLFLNALDEFKNEKNLRAASEGFKASIAAYPNSKSYYELGNVCMEMKNYQGALDAYSMAEKLGYEPFSKVMFNVACAYSQLKNFPMSADYLQFAIQAGYVNIDNIEKDPDLANLREKEPYLYKKNMELALNGISDLENLHWLQFKRTFVQASFPINMNLEQGKMVYDDKNRISYDYERFVSEMRNERFSREVSKGFYHFVQVAETPNYVALIYVIREEFNGDQSPLTYKLVTFTKTGKLIDKKDIAGRQDYSELLKMCTINKDLTFTITNYETTFQKDPDEEGYYDNPIVSKKKIDTERYRIDSSGKIRYIDGKTFAEAAAA
;
A
#
# COMPACT_ATOMS: atom_id res chain seq x y z
N MET A 1 -61.42 11.68 14.74
CA MET A 1 -60.28 12.51 15.22
C MET A 1 -59.14 12.35 14.24
N LYS A 2 -58.66 13.47 13.68
CA LYS A 2 -57.68 13.55 12.59
C LYS A 2 -56.27 13.18 13.10
N PHE A 3 -55.59 12.26 12.43
CA PHE A 3 -54.14 12.05 12.60
C PHE A 3 -53.41 12.97 11.62
N VAL A 4 -52.67 13.94 12.16
CA VAL A 4 -51.79 14.86 11.43
C VAL A 4 -50.40 14.24 11.42
N LEU A 5 -49.89 13.90 10.23
CA LEU A 5 -48.47 13.59 10.02
C LEU A 5 -47.66 14.90 10.08
N TYR A 6 -46.65 14.94 10.96
CA TYR A 6 -45.58 15.93 10.89
C TYR A 6 -44.35 15.27 10.24
N SER A 7 -44.07 15.67 9.01
CA SER A 7 -42.79 15.44 8.33
C SER A 7 -41.81 16.53 8.75
N LEU A 8 -40.81 16.17 9.56
CA LEU A 8 -39.69 17.05 9.91
C LEU A 8 -38.58 16.86 8.86
N ALA A 9 -38.45 17.81 7.93
CA ALA A 9 -37.30 17.89 7.05
C ALA A 9 -36.13 18.56 7.79
N VAL A 10 -35.08 17.80 8.07
CA VAL A 10 -33.82 18.32 8.62
C VAL A 10 -32.96 18.79 7.44
N VAL A 11 -32.86 20.10 7.25
CA VAL A 11 -31.91 20.73 6.32
C VAL A 11 -30.60 20.93 7.09
N SER A 12 -29.58 20.14 6.78
CA SER A 12 -28.22 20.35 7.27
C SER A 12 -27.53 21.42 6.42
N MET A 13 -27.45 22.64 6.93
CA MET A 13 -26.53 23.67 6.40
C MET A 13 -25.12 23.38 6.91
N LEU A 14 -24.22 22.97 6.02
CA LEU A 14 -22.78 22.98 6.27
C LEU A 14 -22.27 24.41 6.14
N ALA A 15 -22.04 25.07 7.27
CA ALA A 15 -21.30 26.32 7.33
C ALA A 15 -19.80 25.99 7.25
N SER A 16 -19.22 26.18 6.06
CA SER A 16 -17.76 26.26 5.87
C SER A 16 -17.30 27.63 6.40
N CYS A 17 -16.58 27.64 7.52
CA CYS A 17 -15.99 28.85 8.08
C CYS A 17 -14.72 29.22 7.31
N GLY A 18 -14.86 29.96 6.22
CA GLY A 18 -13.80 30.83 5.70
C GLY A 18 -13.74 32.11 6.54
N ASN A 19 -12.52 32.59 6.83
CA ASN A 19 -12.28 33.85 7.55
C ASN A 19 -12.97 35.05 6.87
N PRO A 20 -13.50 36.04 7.63
CA PRO A 20 -14.13 37.22 7.04
C PRO A 20 -13.09 38.22 6.55
N ALA A 21 -13.18 38.61 5.27
CA ALA A 21 -12.45 39.75 4.73
C ALA A 21 -13.21 41.06 5.05
N VAL A 22 -12.47 42.06 5.53
CA VAL A 22 -12.95 43.41 5.86
C VAL A 22 -13.39 44.16 4.58
N PRO A 23 -14.49 44.94 4.58
CA PRO A 23 -14.93 45.66 3.39
C PRO A 23 -14.21 47.01 3.26
N GLY A 24 -13.42 47.16 2.18
CA GLY A 24 -12.85 48.42 1.72
C GLY A 24 -13.23 48.67 0.27
N SER A 25 -14.02 49.70 0.04
CA SER A 25 -14.50 50.19 -1.26
C SER A 25 -13.38 50.72 -2.16
N GLY A 26 -13.37 50.32 -3.44
CA GLY A 26 -12.54 50.92 -4.47
C GLY A 26 -12.77 50.27 -5.84
N THR A 27 -13.26 51.04 -6.79
CA THR A 27 -13.74 50.70 -8.13
C THR A 27 -12.66 50.26 -9.14
N GLY A 28 -12.82 49.08 -9.76
CA GLY A 28 -12.38 48.67 -11.12
C GLY A 28 -10.90 48.80 -11.56
N PRO A 29 -10.43 48.08 -12.61
CA PRO A 29 -11.23 47.45 -13.66
C PRO A 29 -11.21 45.92 -13.61
N GLU A 30 -12.25 45.38 -14.22
CA GLU A 30 -12.46 43.98 -14.57
C GLU A 30 -11.21 43.37 -15.21
N GLY A 31 -10.60 42.45 -14.48
CA GLY A 31 -9.64 41.48 -15.00
C GLY A 31 -10.23 40.09 -14.81
N ASN A 32 -11.29 39.76 -15.55
CA ASN A 32 -11.62 38.37 -15.80
C ASN A 32 -10.50 37.82 -16.67
N VAL A 33 -9.47 37.25 -16.03
CA VAL A 33 -8.56 36.33 -16.74
C VAL A 33 -9.39 35.07 -16.99
N ALA A 34 -10.16 35.10 -18.07
CA ALA A 34 -10.57 33.89 -18.75
C ALA A 34 -9.27 33.20 -19.16
N VAL A 35 -8.87 32.17 -18.41
CA VAL A 35 -7.74 31.32 -18.81
C VAL A 35 -8.18 30.66 -20.10
N ASP A 36 -7.57 31.07 -21.21
CA ASP A 36 -7.82 30.48 -22.52
C ASP A 36 -7.46 28.98 -22.43
N GLU A 37 -8.49 28.12 -22.42
CA GLU A 37 -8.35 26.67 -22.28
C GLU A 37 -7.63 26.02 -23.49
N THR A 38 -7.27 26.81 -24.50
CA THR A 38 -6.67 26.36 -25.76
C THR A 38 -5.14 26.39 -25.80
N GLU A 39 -4.45 27.12 -24.91
CA GLU A 39 -2.98 27.11 -24.90
C GLU A 39 -2.43 25.86 -24.16
N PRO A 40 -1.43 25.15 -24.73
CA PRO A 40 -0.84 23.98 -24.10
C PRO A 40 -0.07 24.39 -22.84
N VAL A 41 -0.55 23.93 -21.67
CA VAL A 41 0.09 24.16 -20.38
C VAL A 41 1.34 23.32 -20.27
N ARG A 42 2.44 23.98 -19.87
CA ARG A 42 3.70 23.33 -19.49
C ARG A 42 3.99 23.65 -18.03
N LEU A 43 4.47 22.67 -17.28
CA LEU A 43 4.86 22.86 -15.89
C LEU A 43 6.36 23.17 -15.80
N SER A 44 6.70 24.27 -15.15
CA SER A 44 8.06 24.55 -14.70
C SER A 44 8.26 24.09 -13.25
N ALA A 45 9.51 24.15 -12.76
CA ALA A 45 9.82 23.84 -11.36
C ALA A 45 9.04 24.73 -10.36
N ALA A 46 8.68 25.96 -10.74
CA ALA A 46 7.90 26.86 -9.89
C ALA A 46 6.40 26.49 -9.85
N ASP A 47 5.92 25.70 -10.82
CA ASP A 47 4.51 25.36 -10.95
C ASP A 47 4.13 24.06 -10.23
N LEU A 48 5.12 23.30 -9.73
CA LEU A 48 4.90 21.96 -9.16
C LEU A 48 3.95 21.96 -7.97
N PHE A 49 3.79 23.05 -7.23
CA PHE A 49 2.84 23.12 -6.11
C PHE A 49 1.64 24.03 -6.41
N ASN A 50 1.51 24.50 -7.65
CA ASN A 50 0.34 25.25 -8.10
C ASN A 50 -0.77 24.28 -8.52
N GLY A 51 -1.71 24.02 -7.60
CA GLY A 51 -2.79 23.06 -7.81
C GLY A 51 -3.64 23.32 -9.05
N GLU A 52 -3.88 24.59 -9.43
CA GLU A 52 -4.67 24.93 -10.62
C GLU A 52 -3.91 24.60 -11.90
N LYS A 53 -2.63 24.98 -12.00
CA LYS A 53 -1.79 24.65 -13.16
C LYS A 53 -1.58 23.16 -13.31
N VAL A 54 -1.35 22.45 -12.20
CA VAL A 54 -1.23 20.98 -12.20
C VAL A 54 -2.53 20.34 -12.68
N ARG A 55 -3.69 20.78 -12.17
CA ARG A 55 -5.00 20.29 -12.62
C ARG A 55 -5.22 20.54 -14.11
N LEU A 56 -4.91 21.73 -14.61
CA LEU A 56 -5.08 22.09 -16.02
C LEU A 56 -4.14 21.29 -16.92
N PHE A 57 -2.89 21.09 -16.51
CA PHE A 57 -1.94 20.22 -17.20
C PHE A 57 -2.47 18.79 -17.33
N LEU A 58 -2.97 18.19 -16.23
CA LEU A 58 -3.50 16.83 -16.24
C LEU A 58 -4.77 16.70 -17.10
N TYR A 59 -5.61 17.74 -17.13
CA TYR A 59 -6.78 17.78 -18.01
C TYR A 59 -6.39 17.75 -19.49
N GLN A 60 -5.38 18.52 -19.89
CA GLN A 60 -4.86 18.54 -21.27
C GLN A 60 -4.03 17.28 -21.62
N ASN A 61 -3.53 16.55 -20.62
CA ASN A 61 -2.68 15.37 -20.77
C ASN A 61 -3.27 14.15 -20.01
N PRO A 62 -4.37 13.54 -20.50
CA PRO A 62 -5.09 12.50 -19.75
C PRO A 62 -4.37 11.15 -19.68
N LYS A 63 -3.28 10.95 -20.43
CA LYS A 63 -2.50 9.71 -20.43
C LYS A 63 -1.16 9.94 -19.74
N ALA A 64 -0.83 9.04 -18.81
CA ALA A 64 0.44 9.06 -18.10
C ALA A 64 1.63 8.87 -19.06
N ASN A 65 2.77 9.44 -18.67
CA ASN A 65 4.02 9.39 -19.41
C ASN A 65 4.95 8.31 -18.83
N GLN A 66 5.45 7.39 -19.66
CA GLN A 66 6.42 6.37 -19.24
C GLN A 66 7.70 6.98 -18.64
N GLU A 67 8.11 8.16 -19.12
CA GLU A 67 9.30 8.86 -18.61
C GLU A 67 9.11 9.30 -17.15
N SER A 68 7.91 9.74 -16.75
CA SER A 68 7.65 10.10 -15.36
C SER A 68 7.81 8.92 -14.41
N ASN A 69 7.42 7.72 -14.85
CA ASN A 69 7.59 6.49 -14.07
C ASN A 69 9.06 6.10 -13.94
N LYS A 70 9.84 6.21 -15.03
CA LYS A 70 11.28 5.96 -14.98
C LYS A 70 11.99 6.92 -14.01
N LEU A 71 11.67 8.22 -14.08
CA LEU A 71 12.19 9.23 -13.17
C LEU A 71 11.78 8.96 -11.72
N PHE A 72 10.53 8.53 -11.49
CA PHE A 72 10.03 8.15 -10.17
C PHE A 72 10.84 7.00 -9.58
N LEU A 73 11.07 5.93 -10.35
CA LEU A 73 11.83 4.76 -9.90
C LEU A 73 13.27 5.12 -9.57
N ASN A 74 13.93 5.93 -10.41
CA ASN A 74 15.29 6.41 -10.14
C ASN A 74 15.36 7.28 -8.88
N ALA A 75 14.39 8.17 -8.68
CA ALA A 75 14.33 9.01 -7.48
C ALA A 75 14.07 8.19 -6.22
N LEU A 76 13.27 7.13 -6.33
CA LEU A 76 12.99 6.21 -5.25
C LEU A 76 14.24 5.39 -4.88
N ASP A 77 15.02 4.99 -5.87
CA ASP A 77 16.32 4.33 -5.69
C ASP A 77 17.31 5.25 -4.94
N GLU A 78 17.47 6.50 -5.40
CA GLU A 78 18.29 7.51 -4.70
C GLU A 78 17.82 7.75 -3.26
N PHE A 79 16.51 7.74 -3.03
CA PHE A 79 15.96 7.95 -1.69
C PHE A 79 16.21 6.76 -0.76
N LYS A 80 15.86 5.55 -1.20
CA LYS A 80 15.78 4.37 -0.34
C LYS A 80 17.11 3.61 -0.27
N ASN A 81 17.84 3.53 -1.38
CA ASN A 81 19.06 2.73 -1.52
C ASN A 81 20.31 3.58 -1.30
N GLU A 82 20.49 4.64 -2.09
CA GLU A 82 21.67 5.51 -2.00
C GLU A 82 21.61 6.49 -0.83
N LYS A 83 20.40 6.70 -0.27
CA LYS A 83 20.11 7.68 0.80
C LYS A 83 20.55 9.10 0.44
N ASN A 84 20.58 9.39 -0.85
CA ASN A 84 20.95 10.68 -1.40
C ASN A 84 19.70 11.56 -1.48
N LEU A 85 19.36 12.17 -0.34
CA LEU A 85 18.14 12.97 -0.21
C LEU A 85 18.04 14.11 -1.24
N ARG A 86 19.18 14.67 -1.65
CA ARG A 86 19.21 15.73 -2.65
C ARG A 86 18.83 15.20 -4.03
N ALA A 87 19.50 14.15 -4.51
CA ALA A 87 19.20 13.55 -5.80
C ALA A 87 17.78 12.98 -5.84
N ALA A 88 17.32 12.36 -4.75
CA ALA A 88 15.94 11.93 -4.58
C ALA A 88 14.94 13.09 -4.73
N SER A 89 15.17 14.22 -4.04
CA SER A 89 14.30 15.40 -4.12
C SER A 89 14.25 15.97 -5.54
N GLU A 90 15.41 16.08 -6.21
CA GLU A 90 15.51 16.56 -7.59
C GLU A 90 14.83 15.59 -8.57
N GLY A 91 15.02 14.28 -8.39
CA GLY A 91 14.41 13.23 -9.20
C GLY A 91 12.90 13.17 -9.07
N PHE A 92 12.34 13.26 -7.86
CA PHE A 92 10.88 13.28 -7.68
C PHE A 92 10.27 14.55 -8.29
N LYS A 93 10.93 15.71 -8.17
CA LYS A 93 10.50 16.94 -8.85
C LYS A 93 10.53 16.79 -10.37
N ALA A 94 11.54 16.13 -10.93
CA ALA A 94 11.61 15.83 -12.36
C ALA A 94 10.48 14.88 -12.80
N SER A 95 10.19 13.83 -12.02
CA SER A 95 9.06 12.92 -12.25
C SER A 95 7.72 13.67 -12.28
N ILE A 96 7.50 14.58 -11.32
CA ILE A 96 6.29 15.41 -11.25
C ILE A 96 6.21 16.37 -12.44
N ALA A 97 7.32 17.01 -12.81
CA ALA A 97 7.37 17.91 -13.97
C ALA A 97 7.05 17.18 -15.28
N ALA A 98 7.49 15.92 -15.41
CA ALA A 98 7.18 15.09 -16.57
C ALA A 98 5.71 14.62 -16.59
N TYR A 99 5.16 14.24 -15.44
CA TYR A 99 3.74 13.94 -15.26
C TYR A 99 3.36 13.97 -13.77
N PRO A 100 2.53 14.93 -13.31
CA PRO A 100 2.11 14.99 -11.91
C PRO A 100 1.29 13.77 -11.51
N ASN A 101 1.63 13.13 -10.41
CA ASN A 101 0.85 12.03 -9.85
C ASN A 101 0.98 12.00 -8.33
N SER A 102 -0.02 11.43 -7.68
CA SER A 102 -0.13 11.44 -6.22
C SER A 102 1.05 10.75 -5.51
N LYS A 103 1.62 9.68 -6.08
CA LYS A 103 2.75 8.95 -5.51
C LYS A 103 4.05 9.76 -5.50
N SER A 104 4.37 10.43 -6.61
CA SER A 104 5.59 11.25 -6.68
C SER A 104 5.54 12.41 -5.67
N TYR A 105 4.38 13.03 -5.46
CA TYR A 105 4.23 14.04 -4.41
C TYR A 105 4.33 13.46 -3.01
N TYR A 106 3.73 12.30 -2.76
CA TYR A 106 3.79 11.65 -1.45
C TYR A 106 5.24 11.31 -1.06
N GLU A 107 6.00 10.69 -1.97
CA GLU A 107 7.41 10.36 -1.70
C GLU A 107 8.30 11.61 -1.65
N LEU A 108 8.02 12.65 -2.44
CA LEU A 108 8.70 13.94 -2.28
C LEU A 108 8.45 14.52 -0.88
N GLY A 109 7.24 14.40 -0.35
CA GLY A 109 6.92 14.78 1.02
C GLY A 109 7.77 14.03 2.04
N ASN A 110 7.93 12.72 1.87
CA ASN A 110 8.77 11.88 2.72
C ASN A 110 10.25 12.30 2.65
N VAL A 111 10.78 12.59 1.46
CA VAL A 111 12.14 13.13 1.31
C VAL A 111 12.28 14.47 2.03
N CYS A 112 11.29 15.36 1.89
CA CYS A 112 11.28 16.65 2.58
C CYS A 112 11.27 16.50 4.11
N MET A 113 10.56 15.51 4.67
CA MET A 113 10.59 15.19 6.10
C MET A 113 12.01 14.82 6.56
N GLU A 114 12.68 13.92 5.85
CA GLU A 114 14.06 13.49 6.15
C GLU A 114 15.07 14.64 6.01
N MET A 115 14.85 15.54 5.04
CA MET A 115 15.64 16.77 4.88
C MET A 115 15.32 17.85 5.92
N LYS A 116 14.34 17.62 6.81
CA LYS A 116 13.81 18.59 7.77
C LYS A 116 13.21 19.85 7.11
N ASN A 117 12.84 19.76 5.84
CA ASN A 117 12.08 20.77 5.13
C ASN A 117 10.57 20.51 5.33
N TYR A 118 10.09 20.72 6.56
CA TYR A 118 8.73 20.35 6.95
C TYR A 118 7.65 21.13 6.18
N GLN A 119 7.92 22.40 5.82
CA GLN A 119 6.98 23.16 4.98
C GLN A 119 6.88 22.56 3.57
N GLY A 120 8.02 22.23 2.95
CA GLY A 120 8.01 21.53 1.66
C GLY A 120 7.37 20.15 1.73
N ALA A 121 7.42 19.47 2.88
CA ALA A 121 6.71 18.22 3.10
C ALA A 121 5.19 18.44 3.10
N LEU A 122 4.70 19.46 3.83
CA LEU A 122 3.27 19.83 3.84
C LEU A 122 2.76 20.20 2.45
N ASP A 123 3.52 20.98 1.68
CA ASP A 123 3.14 21.38 0.32
C ASP A 123 3.01 20.14 -0.59
N ALA A 124 3.94 19.19 -0.47
CA ALA A 124 3.91 17.95 -1.23
C ALA A 124 2.78 17.01 -0.81
N TYR A 125 2.56 16.80 0.49
CA TYR A 125 1.44 15.99 0.98
C TYR A 125 0.09 16.59 0.60
N SER A 126 -0.06 17.92 0.60
CA SER A 126 -1.29 18.57 0.13
C SER A 126 -1.58 18.27 -1.34
N MET A 127 -0.55 18.25 -2.19
CA MET A 127 -0.71 17.87 -3.60
C MET A 127 -0.99 16.37 -3.77
N ALA A 128 -0.34 15.51 -2.97
CA ALA A 128 -0.61 14.08 -2.97
C ALA A 128 -2.08 13.78 -2.60
N GLU A 129 -2.59 14.43 -1.57
CA GLU A 129 -4.00 14.36 -1.15
C GLU A 129 -4.95 14.80 -2.26
N LYS A 130 -4.73 16.00 -2.85
CA LYS A 130 -5.58 16.55 -3.93
C LYS A 130 -5.61 15.65 -5.17
N LEU A 131 -4.55 14.89 -5.41
CA LEU A 131 -4.45 13.93 -6.51
C LEU A 131 -4.89 12.51 -6.11
N GLY A 132 -5.46 12.33 -4.92
CA GLY A 132 -6.04 11.06 -4.47
C GLY A 132 -5.01 10.00 -4.12
N TYR A 133 -3.94 10.35 -3.40
CA TYR A 133 -3.06 9.34 -2.80
C TYR A 133 -3.84 8.46 -1.82
N GLU A 134 -3.65 7.15 -1.91
CA GLU A 134 -4.23 6.17 -1.00
C GLU A 134 -3.14 5.32 -0.34
N PRO A 135 -3.29 4.92 0.94
CA PRO A 135 -4.43 5.24 1.80
C PRO A 135 -4.38 6.69 2.31
N PHE A 136 -5.51 7.39 2.25
CA PHE A 136 -5.67 8.77 2.70
C PHE A 136 -5.18 9.00 4.15
N SER A 137 -5.42 8.01 5.01
CA SER A 137 -5.00 8.02 6.41
C SER A 137 -3.49 8.17 6.61
N LYS A 138 -2.67 7.66 5.68
CA LYS A 138 -1.21 7.75 5.73
C LYS A 138 -0.71 9.16 5.38
N VAL A 139 -1.41 9.86 4.48
CA VAL A 139 -1.12 11.27 4.20
C VAL A 139 -1.40 12.11 5.44
N MET A 140 -2.56 11.91 6.06
CA MET A 140 -2.96 12.62 7.29
C MET A 140 -1.97 12.40 8.43
N PHE A 141 -1.50 11.15 8.62
CA PHE A 141 -0.49 10.82 9.62
C PHE A 141 0.82 11.58 9.38
N ASN A 142 1.34 11.57 8.15
CA ASN A 142 2.58 12.29 7.84
C ASN A 142 2.44 13.82 7.96
N VAL A 143 1.27 14.37 7.63
CA VAL A 143 0.97 15.80 7.87
C VAL A 143 0.98 16.11 9.37
N ALA A 144 0.44 15.22 10.21
CA ALA A 144 0.53 15.35 11.65
C ALA A 144 1.99 15.38 12.15
N CYS A 145 2.84 14.49 11.62
CA CYS A 145 4.27 14.45 11.90
C CYS A 145 4.96 15.77 11.51
N ALA A 146 4.71 16.28 10.30
CA ALA A 146 5.28 17.54 9.83
C ALA A 146 4.89 18.73 10.73
N TYR A 147 3.62 18.82 11.15
CA TYR A 147 3.17 19.86 12.08
C TYR A 147 3.77 19.72 13.48
N SER A 148 3.97 18.50 13.97
CA SER A 148 4.67 18.24 15.24
C SER A 148 6.10 18.80 15.19
N GLN A 149 6.81 18.55 14.08
CA GLN A 149 8.17 19.06 13.86
C GLN A 149 8.21 20.59 13.72
N LEU A 150 7.20 21.20 13.10
CA LEU A 150 7.02 22.66 13.07
C LEU A 150 6.55 23.27 14.39
N LYS A 151 6.30 22.45 15.43
CA LYS A 151 5.73 22.86 16.72
C LYS A 151 4.35 23.53 16.61
N ASN A 152 3.61 23.25 15.54
CA ASN A 152 2.22 23.62 15.43
C ASN A 152 1.36 22.48 16.01
N PHE A 153 1.36 22.39 17.34
CA PHE A 153 0.75 21.29 18.07
C PHE A 153 -0.77 21.14 17.84
N PRO A 154 -1.58 22.23 17.77
CA PRO A 154 -3.00 22.14 17.42
C PRO A 154 -3.23 21.39 16.11
N MET A 155 -2.56 21.81 15.04
CA MET A 155 -2.70 21.17 13.72
C MET A 155 -2.17 19.73 13.74
N SER A 156 -1.04 19.49 14.42
CA SER A 156 -0.49 18.14 14.55
C SER A 156 -1.47 17.18 15.20
N ALA A 157 -2.11 17.59 16.30
CA ALA A 157 -3.07 16.76 17.02
C ALA A 157 -4.35 16.52 16.22
N ASP A 158 -4.86 17.54 15.52
CA ASP A 158 -6.06 17.42 14.69
C ASP A 158 -5.81 16.46 13.52
N TYR A 159 -4.69 16.60 12.80
CA TYR A 159 -4.34 15.68 11.72
C TYR A 159 -4.06 14.26 12.20
N LEU A 160 -3.48 14.08 13.40
CA LEU A 160 -3.32 12.75 13.99
C LEU A 160 -4.67 12.09 14.28
N GLN A 161 -5.63 12.86 14.81
CA GLN A 161 -7.00 12.39 14.99
C GLN A 161 -7.63 12.01 13.64
N PHE A 162 -7.51 12.86 12.62
CA PHE A 162 -8.04 12.57 11.28
C PHE A 162 -7.41 11.32 10.67
N ALA A 163 -6.11 11.11 10.85
CA ALA A 163 -5.42 9.92 10.37
C ALA A 163 -6.04 8.64 10.96
N ILE A 164 -6.22 8.60 12.28
CA ILE A 164 -6.81 7.44 12.98
C ILE A 164 -8.26 7.23 12.55
N GLN A 165 -9.06 8.30 12.48
CA GLN A 165 -10.45 8.24 12.03
C GLN A 165 -10.58 7.79 10.56
N ALA A 166 -9.58 8.11 9.73
CA ALA A 166 -9.46 7.64 8.36
C ALA A 166 -8.89 6.21 8.23
N GLY A 167 -8.52 5.56 9.34
CA GLY A 167 -8.07 4.17 9.38
C GLY A 167 -6.58 3.96 9.63
N TYR A 168 -5.81 4.98 10.03
CA TYR A 168 -4.43 4.81 10.48
C TYR A 168 -4.40 4.22 11.89
N VAL A 169 -4.49 2.89 11.99
CA VAL A 169 -4.65 2.17 13.27
C VAL A 169 -3.36 1.52 13.78
N ASN A 170 -2.21 1.91 13.23
CA ASN A 170 -0.90 1.50 13.75
C ASN A 170 -0.50 2.35 14.97
N ILE A 171 -1.20 2.12 16.09
CA ILE A 171 -1.00 2.86 17.35
C ILE A 171 0.43 2.69 17.89
N ASP A 172 0.99 1.50 17.74
CA ASP A 172 2.39 1.22 18.06
C ASP A 172 3.35 2.19 17.35
N ASN A 173 3.08 2.48 16.07
CA ASN A 173 3.86 3.48 15.34
C ASN A 173 3.63 4.88 15.92
N ILE A 174 2.37 5.30 16.08
CA ILE A 174 2.02 6.63 16.64
C ILE A 174 2.72 6.91 17.98
N GLU A 175 2.79 5.92 18.87
CA GLU A 175 3.40 6.06 20.20
C GLU A 175 4.93 6.18 20.17
N LYS A 176 5.57 5.60 19.15
CA LYS A 176 7.04 5.46 19.06
C LYS A 176 7.67 6.35 17.99
N ASP A 177 6.86 6.92 17.10
CA ASP A 177 7.32 7.72 15.97
C ASP A 177 8.10 8.96 16.48
N PRO A 178 9.37 9.13 16.12
CA PRO A 178 10.18 10.25 16.60
C PRO A 178 9.67 11.62 16.11
N ASP A 179 8.98 11.68 14.97
CA ASP A 179 8.48 12.94 14.45
C ASP A 179 7.30 13.49 15.25
N LEU A 180 6.56 12.62 15.94
CA LEU A 180 5.51 12.99 16.88
C LEU A 180 6.01 13.26 18.30
N ALA A 181 7.31 13.13 18.57
CA ALA A 181 7.86 13.32 19.92
C ALA A 181 7.58 14.74 20.47
N ASN A 182 7.69 15.78 19.64
CA ASN A 182 7.40 17.14 20.08
C ASN A 182 5.95 17.30 20.53
N LEU A 183 4.97 16.78 19.77
CA LEU A 183 3.56 16.78 20.19
C LEU A 183 3.37 15.99 21.49
N ARG A 184 3.89 14.76 21.57
CA ARG A 184 3.72 13.88 22.75
C ARG A 184 4.33 14.46 24.02
N GLU A 185 5.51 15.07 23.94
CA GLU A 185 6.27 15.50 25.10
C GLU A 185 6.02 16.95 25.49
N LYS A 186 5.81 17.85 24.52
CA LYS A 186 5.60 19.29 24.79
C LYS A 186 4.14 19.64 25.03
N GLU A 187 3.21 18.93 24.37
CA GLU A 187 1.76 19.12 24.53
C GLU A 187 1.04 17.80 24.85
N PRO A 188 1.41 17.09 25.93
CA PRO A 188 0.88 15.76 26.26
C PRO A 188 -0.62 15.75 26.48
N TYR A 189 -1.20 16.85 26.97
CA TYR A 189 -2.65 16.97 27.16
C TYR A 189 -3.39 16.95 25.81
N LEU A 190 -2.90 17.74 24.84
CA LEU A 190 -3.50 17.82 23.52
C LEU A 190 -3.36 16.49 22.77
N TYR A 191 -2.19 15.86 22.83
CA TYR A 191 -1.97 14.52 22.30
C TYR A 191 -2.98 13.51 22.87
N LYS A 192 -3.08 13.40 24.20
CA LYS A 192 -3.99 12.45 24.86
C LYS A 192 -5.45 12.71 24.50
N LYS A 193 -5.90 13.96 24.55
CA LYS A 193 -7.26 14.34 24.20
C LYS A 193 -7.62 13.92 22.77
N ASN A 194 -6.77 14.22 21.80
CA ASN A 194 -7.05 13.90 20.40
C ASN A 194 -6.96 12.38 20.13
N MET A 195 -6.07 11.66 20.81
CA MET A 195 -6.07 10.20 20.81
C MET A 195 -7.39 9.64 21.39
N GLU A 196 -7.84 10.12 22.55
CA GLU A 196 -9.11 9.69 23.15
C GLU A 196 -10.31 9.96 22.23
N LEU A 197 -10.35 11.12 21.57
CA LEU A 197 -11.40 11.47 20.60
C LEU A 197 -11.34 10.58 19.35
N ALA A 198 -10.15 10.30 18.84
CA ALA A 198 -9.96 9.44 17.68
C ALA A 198 -10.35 7.98 17.97
N LEU A 199 -10.12 7.55 19.21
CA LEU A 199 -10.33 6.18 19.68
C LEU A 199 -11.71 5.96 20.31
N ASN A 200 -12.51 7.01 20.47
CA ASN A 200 -13.83 6.90 21.07
C ASN A 200 -14.71 5.92 20.30
N GLY A 201 -15.24 4.91 21.00
CA GLY A 201 -16.04 3.84 20.41
C GLY A 201 -15.22 2.66 19.85
N ILE A 202 -13.88 2.73 19.84
CA ILE A 202 -13.02 1.61 19.46
C ILE A 202 -12.66 0.83 20.73
N SER A 203 -13.35 -0.30 20.96
CA SER A 203 -13.16 -1.10 22.18
C SER A 203 -11.88 -1.95 22.17
N ASP A 204 -11.33 -2.25 21.00
CA ASP A 204 -10.10 -3.05 20.83
C ASP A 204 -9.38 -2.65 19.53
N LEU A 205 -8.30 -1.88 19.68
CA LEU A 205 -7.53 -1.32 18.56
C LEU A 205 -6.70 -2.35 17.81
N GLU A 206 -6.12 -3.31 18.54
CA GLU A 206 -5.37 -4.39 17.92
C GLU A 206 -6.29 -5.26 17.08
N ASN A 207 -7.48 -5.57 17.61
CA ASN A 207 -8.50 -6.28 16.87
C ASN A 207 -9.02 -5.45 15.68
N LEU A 208 -9.17 -4.13 15.79
CA LEU A 208 -9.56 -3.29 14.64
C LEU A 208 -8.51 -3.35 13.51
N HIS A 209 -7.23 -3.24 13.84
CA HIS A 209 -6.14 -3.33 12.85
C HIS A 209 -6.15 -4.71 12.16
N TRP A 210 -6.33 -5.78 12.93
CA TRP A 210 -6.50 -7.11 12.39
C TRP A 210 -7.75 -7.24 11.50
N LEU A 211 -8.89 -6.70 11.91
CA LEU A 211 -10.14 -6.74 11.13
C LEU A 211 -10.01 -5.97 9.81
N GLN A 212 -9.33 -4.82 9.81
CA GLN A 212 -9.03 -4.05 8.60
C GLN A 212 -8.11 -4.81 7.64
N PHE A 213 -7.09 -5.49 8.17
CA PHE A 213 -6.24 -6.36 7.35
C PHE A 213 -7.02 -7.55 6.79
N LYS A 214 -7.79 -8.26 7.63
CA LYS A 214 -8.50 -9.47 7.22
C LYS A 214 -9.57 -9.18 6.14
N ARG A 215 -10.31 -8.07 6.27
CA ARG A 215 -11.44 -7.76 5.36
C ARG A 215 -11.04 -7.45 3.92
N THR A 216 -9.77 -7.19 3.64
CA THR A 216 -9.28 -6.97 2.26
C THR A 216 -9.11 -8.28 1.49
N PHE A 217 -9.15 -9.44 2.17
CA PHE A 217 -9.11 -10.74 1.54
C PHE A 217 -10.52 -11.23 1.21
N VAL A 218 -10.76 -11.51 -0.07
CA VAL A 218 -12.02 -12.11 -0.52
C VAL A 218 -12.07 -13.60 -0.17
N GLN A 219 -13.25 -14.10 0.21
CA GLN A 219 -13.44 -15.51 0.52
C GLN A 219 -13.14 -16.38 -0.71
N ALA A 220 -12.31 -17.40 -0.53
CA ALA A 220 -11.90 -18.28 -1.62
C ALA A 220 -13.05 -19.16 -2.15
N SER A 221 -13.04 -19.37 -3.46
CA SER A 221 -13.78 -20.46 -4.12
C SER A 221 -12.90 -21.70 -4.21
N PHE A 222 -13.49 -22.87 -3.94
CA PHE A 222 -12.75 -24.15 -3.95
C PHE A 222 -13.06 -24.97 -5.21
N PRO A 223 -12.08 -25.74 -5.73
CA PRO A 223 -10.69 -25.80 -5.27
C PRO A 223 -9.91 -24.52 -5.64
N ILE A 224 -8.98 -24.11 -4.77
CA ILE A 224 -8.06 -23.00 -5.06
C ILE A 224 -6.92 -23.58 -5.86
N ASN A 225 -6.77 -23.16 -7.11
CA ASN A 225 -5.68 -23.60 -7.99
C ASN A 225 -4.70 -22.45 -8.20
N MET A 226 -3.45 -22.67 -7.84
CA MET A 226 -2.34 -21.76 -8.09
C MET A 226 -1.40 -22.42 -9.11
N ASN A 227 -1.84 -22.39 -10.36
CA ASN A 227 -1.08 -22.76 -11.54
C ASN A 227 -0.83 -21.48 -12.37
N LEU A 228 0.34 -21.38 -13.00
CA LEU A 228 0.82 -20.16 -13.69
C LEU A 228 -0.16 -19.58 -14.73
N GLU A 229 -1.11 -20.38 -15.23
CA GLU A 229 -2.05 -19.97 -16.27
C GLU A 229 -3.36 -19.35 -15.74
N GLN A 230 -3.63 -19.39 -14.43
CA GLN A 230 -4.92 -18.89 -13.87
C GLN A 230 -4.84 -17.51 -13.21
N GLY A 231 -3.72 -16.79 -13.38
CA GLY A 231 -3.50 -15.47 -12.80
C GLY A 231 -4.22 -14.33 -13.51
N LYS A 232 -5.56 -14.27 -13.49
CA LYS A 232 -6.28 -12.99 -13.64
C LYS A 232 -6.19 -12.15 -12.35
N MET A 233 -5.00 -12.08 -11.73
CA MET A 233 -4.75 -11.10 -10.68
C MET A 233 -4.18 -9.86 -11.33
N VAL A 234 -4.82 -8.72 -11.06
CA VAL A 234 -4.29 -7.42 -11.43
C VAL A 234 -3.35 -6.99 -10.31
N TYR A 235 -2.05 -6.98 -10.59
CA TYR A 235 -1.03 -6.47 -9.67
C TYR A 235 -0.99 -4.96 -9.77
N ASP A 236 -2.00 -4.31 -9.18
CA ASP A 236 -2.10 -2.86 -9.07
C ASP A 236 -2.14 -2.44 -7.60
N ASP A 237 -2.13 -1.12 -7.38
CA ASP A 237 -2.16 -0.54 -6.04
C ASP A 237 -3.42 -0.92 -5.25
N LYS A 238 -4.52 -1.29 -5.92
CA LYS A 238 -5.78 -1.65 -5.24
C LYS A 238 -5.68 -3.01 -4.57
N ASN A 239 -4.93 -3.93 -5.17
CA ASN A 239 -4.71 -5.25 -4.59
C ASN A 239 -3.44 -5.33 -3.73
N ARG A 240 -2.59 -4.30 -3.73
CA ARG A 240 -1.36 -4.24 -2.93
C ARG A 240 -1.66 -4.17 -1.42
N ILE A 241 -0.87 -4.89 -0.63
CA ILE A 241 -0.91 -4.84 0.83
C ILE A 241 -0.05 -3.67 1.30
N SER A 242 -0.65 -2.73 2.03
CA SER A 242 0.09 -1.61 2.63
C SER A 242 1.14 -2.12 3.63
N TYR A 243 2.28 -1.44 3.67
CA TYR A 243 3.31 -1.66 4.70
C TYR A 243 2.82 -1.40 6.13
N ASP A 244 1.70 -0.70 6.33
CA ASP A 244 1.10 -0.56 7.66
C ASP A 244 0.73 -1.92 8.28
N TYR A 245 0.51 -2.94 7.43
CA TYR A 245 0.23 -4.32 7.81
C TYR A 245 1.49 -5.20 7.98
N GLU A 246 2.69 -4.63 8.04
CA GLU A 246 3.95 -5.37 8.21
C GLU A 246 3.97 -6.29 9.45
N ARG A 247 3.12 -6.03 10.45
CA ARG A 247 2.93 -6.92 11.60
C ARG A 247 2.30 -8.27 11.25
N PHE A 248 1.48 -8.30 10.20
CA PHE A 248 0.82 -9.50 9.69
C PHE A 248 1.59 -10.12 8.53
N VAL A 249 2.33 -9.31 7.77
CA VAL A 249 3.20 -9.75 6.67
C VAL A 249 4.66 -9.63 7.09
N SER A 250 5.15 -10.64 7.83
CA SER A 250 6.49 -10.62 8.44
C SER A 250 7.64 -10.41 7.45
N GLU A 251 7.45 -10.79 6.19
CA GLU A 251 8.41 -10.63 5.10
C GLU A 251 8.71 -9.15 4.82
N MET A 252 7.77 -8.23 5.12
CA MET A 252 8.00 -6.79 5.02
C MET A 252 9.05 -6.29 6.04
N ARG A 253 9.19 -6.96 7.19
CA ARG A 253 10.05 -6.50 8.31
C ARG A 253 11.51 -6.89 8.17
N ASN A 254 11.78 -8.03 7.52
CA ASN A 254 13.15 -8.47 7.25
C ASN A 254 13.81 -7.63 6.14
N GLU A 255 13.03 -6.81 5.46
CA GLU A 255 13.45 -5.91 4.38
C GLU A 255 13.46 -4.45 4.85
N ARG A 256 14.06 -4.17 6.01
CA ARG A 256 14.19 -2.81 6.57
C ARG A 256 14.76 -1.76 5.60
N PHE A 257 15.30 -2.17 4.45
CA PHE A 257 16.05 -1.33 3.51
C PHE A 257 15.60 -1.41 2.04
N SER A 258 14.51 -2.10 1.68
CA SER A 258 13.98 -2.16 0.29
C SER A 258 12.50 -1.76 0.21
N ARG A 259 12.15 -0.73 0.98
CA ARG A 259 10.77 -0.50 1.43
C ARG A 259 9.72 -0.28 0.35
N GLU A 260 10.04 -0.10 -0.94
CA GLU A 260 9.03 -0.14 -2.02
C GLU A 260 9.60 -0.53 -3.41
N VAL A 261 10.81 -1.11 -3.49
CA VAL A 261 11.51 -1.29 -4.79
C VAL A 261 11.85 -2.74 -5.15
N SER A 262 12.13 -3.65 -4.20
CA SER A 262 12.38 -5.06 -4.55
C SER A 262 11.11 -5.88 -4.63
N LYS A 263 10.20 -5.80 -3.65
CA LYS A 263 9.02 -6.67 -3.59
C LYS A 263 7.70 -5.92 -3.42
N GLY A 264 6.70 -6.35 -4.16
CA GLY A 264 5.30 -6.05 -3.95
C GLY A 264 4.61 -7.20 -3.20
N PHE A 265 3.72 -6.84 -2.29
CA PHE A 265 2.87 -7.76 -1.53
C PHE A 265 1.43 -7.54 -1.94
N TYR A 266 0.68 -8.61 -2.23
CA TYR A 266 -0.66 -8.51 -2.81
C TYR A 266 -1.63 -9.44 -2.11
N HIS A 267 -2.83 -8.96 -1.82
CA HIS A 267 -3.92 -9.78 -1.29
C HIS A 267 -4.30 -10.84 -2.33
N PHE A 268 -4.44 -12.11 -1.91
CA PHE A 268 -4.99 -13.15 -2.79
C PHE A 268 -6.38 -13.55 -2.32
N VAL A 269 -6.50 -14.37 -1.27
CA VAL A 269 -7.78 -14.88 -0.79
C VAL A 269 -7.76 -15.25 0.70
N GLN A 270 -8.93 -15.23 1.32
CA GLN A 270 -9.20 -15.88 2.60
C GLN A 270 -9.59 -17.33 2.36
N VAL A 271 -8.75 -18.26 2.81
CA VAL A 271 -8.94 -19.71 2.64
C VAL A 271 -9.99 -20.23 3.62
N ALA A 272 -9.87 -19.87 4.90
CA ALA A 272 -10.77 -20.36 5.95
C ALA A 272 -10.87 -19.36 7.10
N GLU A 273 -12.05 -19.33 7.74
CA GLU A 273 -12.25 -18.69 9.02
C GLU A 273 -12.99 -19.65 9.95
N THR A 274 -12.32 -20.12 11.00
CA THR A 274 -12.84 -21.06 12.01
C THR A 274 -12.84 -20.39 13.39
N PRO A 275 -13.49 -20.94 14.43
CA PRO A 275 -13.39 -20.40 15.78
C PRO A 275 -11.95 -20.26 16.31
N ASN A 276 -11.01 -21.08 15.83
CA ASN A 276 -9.64 -21.12 16.33
C ASN A 276 -8.66 -20.28 15.52
N TYR A 277 -8.88 -20.16 14.20
CA TYR A 277 -7.93 -19.49 13.31
C TYR A 277 -8.58 -18.86 12.07
N VAL A 278 -7.82 -17.99 11.42
CA VAL A 278 -8.07 -17.48 10.07
C VAL A 278 -6.89 -17.88 9.19
N ALA A 279 -7.15 -18.41 8.01
CA ALA A 279 -6.14 -18.78 7.02
C ALA A 279 -6.27 -17.86 5.79
N LEU A 280 -5.17 -17.20 5.44
CA LEU A 280 -5.07 -16.24 4.35
C LEU A 280 -3.96 -16.67 3.38
N ILE A 281 -4.08 -16.27 2.13
CA ILE A 281 -2.97 -16.34 1.16
C ILE A 281 -2.71 -14.94 0.65
N TYR A 282 -1.43 -14.55 0.62
CA TYR A 282 -0.96 -13.38 -0.11
C TYR A 282 0.14 -13.78 -1.09
N VAL A 283 0.35 -12.92 -2.09
CA VAL A 283 1.39 -13.06 -3.10
C VAL A 283 2.52 -12.08 -2.82
N ILE A 284 3.73 -12.54 -3.06
CA ILE A 284 4.96 -11.76 -3.08
C ILE A 284 5.45 -11.77 -4.51
N ARG A 285 5.75 -10.59 -5.06
CA ARG A 285 6.27 -10.39 -6.42
C ARG A 285 7.54 -9.56 -6.33
N GLU A 286 8.63 -9.96 -6.98
CA GLU A 286 9.77 -9.07 -7.19
C GLU A 286 9.38 -7.97 -8.19
N GLU A 287 9.58 -6.68 -7.92
CA GLU A 287 9.21 -5.60 -8.84
C GLU A 287 10.32 -5.27 -9.84
N PHE A 288 11.58 -5.63 -9.56
CA PHE A 288 12.73 -5.36 -10.44
C PHE A 288 12.67 -6.06 -11.80
N ASN A 289 12.09 -7.28 -11.89
CA ASN A 289 12.07 -8.07 -13.13
C ASN A 289 10.81 -7.85 -13.98
N GLY A 290 9.98 -6.86 -13.64
CA GLY A 290 8.77 -6.50 -14.40
C GLY A 290 7.73 -7.62 -14.47
N ASP A 291 7.06 -7.78 -15.62
CA ASP A 291 5.98 -8.76 -15.79
C ASP A 291 6.44 -10.23 -15.74
N GLN A 292 7.75 -10.45 -15.87
CA GLN A 292 8.39 -11.77 -15.79
C GLN A 292 8.94 -12.06 -14.39
N SER A 293 8.55 -11.31 -13.36
CA SER A 293 9.02 -11.59 -12.01
C SER A 293 8.42 -12.89 -11.45
N PRO A 294 9.21 -13.71 -10.75
CA PRO A 294 8.69 -14.88 -10.08
C PRO A 294 7.71 -14.45 -8.98
N LEU A 295 6.62 -15.20 -8.86
CA LEU A 295 5.61 -15.00 -7.83
C LEU A 295 5.79 -16.04 -6.75
N THR A 296 5.62 -15.66 -5.49
CA THR A 296 5.55 -16.59 -4.35
C THR A 296 4.20 -16.45 -3.67
N TYR A 297 3.46 -17.55 -3.57
CA TYR A 297 2.20 -17.61 -2.83
C TYR A 297 2.44 -18.17 -1.45
N LYS A 298 2.06 -17.40 -0.43
CA LYS A 298 2.30 -17.76 0.97
C LYS A 298 0.98 -17.99 1.69
N LEU A 299 0.79 -19.21 2.18
CA LEU A 299 -0.31 -19.57 3.08
C LEU A 299 0.10 -19.23 4.50
N VAL A 300 -0.75 -18.47 5.19
CA VAL A 300 -0.50 -18.03 6.56
C VAL A 300 -1.75 -18.24 7.41
N THR A 301 -1.56 -18.72 8.63
CA THR A 301 -2.65 -18.87 9.60
C THR A 301 -2.41 -17.98 10.82
N PHE A 302 -3.49 -17.37 11.29
CA PHE A 302 -3.50 -16.46 12.43
C PHE A 302 -4.55 -16.88 13.45
N THR A 303 -4.36 -16.51 14.71
CA THR A 303 -5.43 -16.55 15.71
C THR A 303 -6.55 -15.60 15.31
N LYS A 304 -7.69 -15.67 16.01
CA LYS A 304 -8.80 -14.73 15.81
C LYS A 304 -8.45 -13.26 16.01
N THR A 305 -7.37 -12.97 16.71
CA THR A 305 -6.86 -11.62 17.01
C THR A 305 -5.65 -11.24 16.14
N GLY A 306 -5.31 -12.03 15.12
CA GLY A 306 -4.23 -11.69 14.18
C GLY A 306 -2.83 -12.06 14.63
N LYS A 307 -2.67 -12.90 15.66
CA LYS A 307 -1.35 -13.45 16.04
C LYS A 307 -0.99 -14.60 15.10
N LEU A 308 0.21 -14.57 14.51
CA LEU A 308 0.70 -15.64 13.64
C LEU A 308 0.70 -17.00 14.36
N ILE A 309 0.15 -18.03 13.70
CA ILE A 309 0.17 -19.44 14.13
C ILE A 309 1.20 -20.20 13.31
N ASP A 310 1.09 -20.17 11.98
CA ASP A 310 1.96 -20.92 11.06
C ASP A 310 2.00 -20.26 9.67
N LYS A 311 3.02 -20.59 8.86
CA LYS A 311 3.14 -20.11 7.48
C LYS A 311 3.93 -21.05 6.58
N LYS A 312 3.61 -21.07 5.28
CA LYS A 312 4.30 -21.89 4.29
C LYS A 312 4.23 -21.29 2.88
N ASP A 313 5.32 -21.40 2.12
CA ASP A 313 5.34 -21.13 0.68
C ASP A 313 4.72 -22.32 -0.04
N ILE A 314 3.60 -22.08 -0.71
CA ILE A 314 2.75 -23.16 -1.24
C ILE A 314 2.76 -23.22 -2.76
N ALA A 315 2.94 -22.10 -3.47
CA ALA A 315 3.00 -22.07 -4.93
C ALA A 315 3.98 -21.00 -5.42
N GLY A 316 4.37 -21.13 -6.69
CA GLY A 316 5.36 -20.27 -7.32
C GLY A 316 6.79 -20.57 -6.87
N ARG A 317 7.65 -19.56 -6.86
CA ARG A 317 9.06 -19.63 -6.44
C ARG A 317 9.59 -18.24 -6.12
N GLN A 318 10.65 -18.15 -5.32
CA GLN A 318 11.29 -16.87 -5.00
C GLN A 318 12.32 -16.52 -6.07
N ASP A 319 13.09 -17.51 -6.51
CA ASP A 319 14.13 -17.38 -7.51
C ASP A 319 13.91 -18.39 -8.65
N TYR A 320 14.33 -18.04 -9.86
CA TYR A 320 14.17 -18.89 -11.04
C TYR A 320 15.01 -20.18 -11.02
N SER A 321 16.06 -20.22 -10.20
CA SER A 321 16.87 -21.40 -9.91
C SER A 321 16.15 -22.41 -8.98
N GLU A 322 15.10 -21.99 -8.27
CA GLU A 322 14.32 -22.88 -7.43
C GLU A 322 13.30 -23.71 -8.22
N LEU A 323 12.92 -24.86 -7.64
CA LEU A 323 11.79 -25.65 -8.12
C LEU A 323 10.52 -24.80 -8.13
N LEU A 324 9.83 -24.85 -9.26
CA LEU A 324 8.53 -24.23 -9.42
C LEU A 324 7.48 -25.05 -8.67
N LYS A 325 6.80 -24.42 -7.71
CA LYS A 325 5.72 -25.03 -6.94
C LYS A 325 4.37 -24.74 -7.59
N MET A 326 3.50 -25.74 -7.70
CA MET A 326 2.08 -25.54 -8.01
C MET A 326 1.23 -26.14 -6.91
N CYS A 327 0.15 -25.45 -6.53
CA CYS A 327 -0.69 -25.89 -5.42
C CYS A 327 -2.16 -25.95 -5.76
N THR A 328 -2.83 -26.99 -5.25
CA THR A 328 -4.28 -27.11 -5.21
C THR A 328 -4.73 -27.28 -3.77
N ILE A 329 -5.62 -26.41 -3.29
CA ILE A 329 -6.24 -26.48 -1.96
C ILE A 329 -7.70 -26.90 -2.10
N ASN A 330 -8.09 -27.92 -1.35
CA ASN A 330 -9.45 -28.47 -1.32
C ASN A 330 -10.28 -27.84 -0.19
N LYS A 331 -11.61 -28.01 -0.28
CA LYS A 331 -12.56 -27.49 0.71
C LYS A 331 -12.37 -28.07 2.12
N ASP A 332 -11.84 -29.29 2.23
CA ASP A 332 -11.50 -29.93 3.51
C ASP A 332 -10.16 -29.45 4.10
N LEU A 333 -9.57 -28.40 3.50
CA LEU A 333 -8.29 -27.80 3.87
C LEU A 333 -7.09 -28.73 3.75
N THR A 334 -7.23 -29.84 3.03
CA THR A 334 -6.09 -30.55 2.47
C THR A 334 -5.57 -29.79 1.26
N PHE A 335 -4.27 -29.83 1.05
CA PHE A 335 -3.66 -29.27 -0.13
C PHE A 335 -2.45 -30.04 -0.58
N THR A 336 -2.20 -29.96 -1.88
CA THR A 336 -1.11 -30.66 -2.54
C THR A 336 -0.18 -29.63 -3.16
N ILE A 337 1.12 -29.77 -2.91
CA ILE A 337 2.18 -29.01 -3.59
C ILE A 337 2.87 -29.97 -4.55
N THR A 338 2.95 -29.58 -5.82
CA THR A 338 3.71 -30.33 -6.83
C THR A 338 4.93 -29.51 -7.23
N ASN A 339 6.11 -30.09 -7.07
CA ASN A 339 7.37 -29.44 -7.42
C ASN A 339 7.79 -29.81 -8.85
N TYR A 340 8.22 -28.81 -9.62
CA TYR A 340 8.67 -28.94 -10.99
C TYR A 340 10.06 -28.35 -11.18
N GLU A 341 10.92 -29.10 -11.85
CA GLU A 341 12.13 -28.58 -12.47
C GLU A 341 11.74 -27.94 -13.80
N THR A 342 12.26 -26.75 -14.10
CA THR A 342 11.92 -26.00 -15.32
C THR A 342 13.12 -25.90 -16.24
N THR A 343 12.92 -26.18 -17.53
CA THR A 343 13.94 -25.93 -18.56
C THR A 343 13.61 -24.66 -19.31
N PHE A 344 14.59 -23.78 -19.45
CA PHE A 344 14.50 -22.52 -20.18
C PHE A 344 14.97 -22.67 -21.62
N GLN A 345 14.55 -21.75 -22.50
CA GLN A 345 14.92 -21.79 -23.92
C GLN A 345 16.42 -21.61 -24.15
N LYS A 346 17.04 -20.73 -23.37
CA LYS A 346 18.48 -20.47 -23.33
C LYS A 346 19.06 -20.92 -22.00
N ASP A 347 20.36 -21.17 -21.95
CA ASP A 347 21.06 -21.49 -20.70
C ASP A 347 20.99 -20.29 -19.74
N PRO A 348 20.35 -20.43 -18.56
CA PRO A 348 20.27 -19.33 -17.60
C PRO A 348 21.61 -18.91 -17.00
N ASP A 349 22.61 -19.78 -16.97
CA ASP A 349 23.95 -19.45 -16.44
C ASP A 349 24.71 -18.52 -17.40
N GLU A 350 24.40 -18.59 -18.70
CA GLU A 350 25.01 -17.75 -19.74
C GLU A 350 24.18 -16.50 -20.06
N GLU A 351 22.86 -16.65 -20.18
CA GLU A 351 21.96 -15.64 -20.75
C GLU A 351 21.00 -15.03 -19.70
N GLY A 352 21.00 -15.57 -18.49
CA GLY A 352 20.06 -15.19 -17.44
C GLY A 352 18.62 -15.66 -17.72
N TYR A 353 17.71 -15.22 -16.84
CA TYR A 353 16.29 -15.57 -16.90
C TYR A 353 15.42 -14.53 -17.63
N TYR A 354 15.97 -13.34 -17.88
CA TYR A 354 15.24 -12.24 -18.52
C TYR A 354 15.05 -12.52 -20.01
N ASP A 355 13.83 -12.35 -20.53
CA ASP A 355 13.44 -12.71 -21.89
C ASP A 355 13.79 -14.16 -22.29
N ASN A 356 13.84 -15.05 -21.31
CA ASN A 356 14.16 -16.46 -21.48
C ASN A 356 12.94 -17.32 -21.07
N PRO A 357 12.08 -17.74 -22.00
CA PRO A 357 10.85 -18.44 -21.66
C PRO A 357 11.11 -19.89 -21.21
N ILE A 358 10.25 -20.39 -20.32
CA ILE A 358 10.23 -21.80 -19.91
C ILE A 358 9.69 -22.64 -21.07
N VAL A 359 10.48 -23.60 -21.56
CA VAL A 359 10.09 -24.50 -22.66
C VAL A 359 9.59 -25.86 -22.17
N SER A 360 9.97 -26.28 -20.97
CA SER A 360 9.47 -27.52 -20.39
C SER A 360 9.43 -27.51 -18.86
N LYS A 361 8.59 -28.39 -18.29
CA LYS A 361 8.45 -28.60 -16.84
C LYS A 361 8.47 -30.10 -16.56
N LYS A 362 9.41 -30.55 -15.73
CA LYS A 362 9.51 -31.94 -15.29
C LYS A 362 9.04 -32.04 -13.85
N LYS A 363 8.02 -32.86 -13.61
CA LYS A 363 7.51 -33.12 -12.26
C LYS A 363 8.56 -33.89 -11.45
N ILE A 364 8.90 -33.38 -10.27
CA ILE A 364 9.92 -33.97 -9.39
C ILE A 364 9.25 -34.81 -8.29
N ASP A 365 8.30 -34.22 -7.58
CA ASP A 365 7.59 -34.87 -6.50
C ASP A 365 6.22 -34.24 -6.26
N THR A 366 5.51 -34.77 -5.28
CA THR A 366 4.26 -34.21 -4.79
C THR A 366 4.21 -34.39 -3.27
N GLU A 367 3.90 -33.31 -2.57
CA GLU A 367 3.74 -33.28 -1.12
C GLU A 367 2.30 -32.93 -0.76
N ARG A 368 1.74 -33.59 0.25
CA ARG A 368 0.38 -33.35 0.73
C ARG A 368 0.39 -32.85 2.16
N TYR A 369 -0.46 -31.87 2.41
CA TYR A 369 -0.58 -31.17 3.68
C TYR A 369 -2.04 -30.99 4.06
N ARG A 370 -2.27 -30.59 5.31
CA ARG A 370 -3.56 -30.09 5.82
C ARG A 370 -3.36 -28.99 6.85
N ILE A 371 -4.28 -28.04 6.88
CA ILE A 371 -4.42 -27.13 8.03
C ILE A 371 -5.24 -27.84 9.10
N ASP A 372 -4.63 -28.12 10.26
CA ASP A 372 -5.33 -28.79 11.37
C ASP A 372 -6.29 -27.86 12.12
N SER A 373 -7.05 -28.39 13.08
CA SER A 373 -8.05 -27.63 13.84
C SER A 373 -7.46 -26.50 14.70
N SER A 374 -6.15 -26.52 14.95
CA SER A 374 -5.42 -25.45 15.65
C SER A 374 -4.88 -24.38 14.70
N GLY A 375 -5.02 -24.58 13.38
CA GLY A 375 -4.47 -23.71 12.35
C GLY A 375 -3.02 -24.05 11.96
N LYS A 376 -2.43 -25.14 12.48
CA LYS A 376 -1.07 -25.54 12.10
C LYS A 376 -1.07 -26.28 10.77
N ILE A 377 -0.05 -26.02 9.96
CA ILE A 377 0.13 -26.68 8.67
C ILE A 377 0.88 -27.98 8.91
N ARG A 378 0.22 -29.10 8.64
CA ARG A 378 0.75 -30.44 8.89
C ARG A 378 1.03 -31.14 7.57
N TYR A 379 2.25 -31.64 7.44
CA TYR A 379 2.59 -32.62 6.42
C TYR A 379 1.82 -33.91 6.66
N ILE A 380 1.31 -34.51 5.58
CA ILE A 380 0.62 -35.80 5.62
C ILE A 380 1.53 -36.87 5.03
N ASP A 381 1.86 -36.72 3.75
CA ASP A 381 2.68 -37.65 2.98
C ASP A 381 3.26 -36.96 1.74
N GLY A 382 4.14 -37.65 1.03
CA GLY A 382 4.73 -37.19 -0.20
C GLY A 382 5.21 -38.37 -1.03
N LYS A 383 5.27 -38.17 -2.34
CA LYS A 383 5.73 -39.18 -3.29
C LYS A 383 6.65 -38.52 -4.30
N THR A 384 7.84 -39.08 -4.46
CA THR A 384 8.70 -38.71 -5.59
C THR A 384 8.08 -39.25 -6.89
N PHE A 385 8.39 -38.62 -8.03
CA PHE A 385 7.87 -39.08 -9.32
C PHE A 385 8.31 -40.52 -9.65
N ALA A 386 9.52 -40.92 -9.19
CA ALA A 386 10.02 -42.28 -9.33
C ALA A 386 9.16 -43.31 -8.54
N GLU A 387 8.68 -42.95 -7.36
CA GLU A 387 7.81 -43.81 -6.53
C GLU A 387 6.36 -43.84 -7.02
N ALA A 388 5.89 -42.77 -7.67
CA ALA A 388 4.53 -42.70 -8.22
C ALA A 388 4.35 -43.44 -9.56
N ALA A 389 5.42 -43.63 -10.32
CA ALA A 389 5.41 -44.40 -11.57
C ALA A 389 5.51 -45.93 -11.34
N ALA A 390 5.85 -46.35 -10.13
CA ALA A 390 6.02 -47.76 -9.72
C ALA A 390 4.82 -48.32 -8.94
N ALA A 391 3.78 -47.51 -8.71
CA ALA A 391 2.53 -47.86 -8.03
C ALA A 391 1.36 -47.69 -9.01
#